data_AF-A0A644UAD3-F1
#
_entry.id   AF-A0A644UAD3-F1
#
_cell.length_a   1.000
_cell.length_b   1.000
_cell.length_c   1.000
_cell.angle_alpha   90.00
_cell.angle_beta   90.00
_cell.angle_gamma   90.00
#
_symmetry.space_group_name_H-M   'P 1'
#
loop_
_entity.id
_entity.type
_entity.pdbx_description
1 polymer ?
#
loop_
_entity_poly.entity_id
_entity_poly.type
_entity_poly.pdbx_seq_one_letter_code
_entity_poly.pdbx_strand_id
1 'polypeptide(L)'
;MTLLENIKKELEKTIISLVLIKEGDLLNFDVSFIEEVNSKFGDVSTNLAMILSKESGEDTKNIASKIKENLEKNEDFLKIVKEIEIAQNGFINFFLKEEFLVEEIARVASLDFINTKFTDKKVLVEHSSPNLFKPFHVGHLMNNIIGDSLVKMMKASKADLRVMSFPSDISIGIAKAIFILKNKEGWSFFNEDIIKTLGEAYAEGVRFYEENIPRREEIKKIARNLFERNEETEDYRIYSKAREVNIEYFERIVGILGTKFDNLIYESEAGLRGEEIVKSHVNKEAGKEIFEIGEEGAIVFDTKRRKNKETEETIKSVFINSEGYPTYEAKDLGLLDLKYRYFPFDYNFFVTDNEQVPHFETVLEAAKELSGDWEKIVERSKHVPHGRLNLKGERMSSRLGNVPTVEEVLETVNKKAKERISEKTSDISEKEKESLIKNISLSALKIAILKSRPGLNIDFDFETSFSFDGATGPYLLYTYARANSLLEKVENVEESKIVISENNFPLVKKIIQFEAVSKKGIEELAPQSIVKYLFELSQAFNTFYAKEKIITEDKETTDSNISLVKDFVKVFKFALNMIGIEEVSRM
;
A
#
# COMPACT_ATOMS: atom_id res chain seq x y z
N MET A 1 -23.02 -5.68 8.26
CA MET A 1 -22.37 -5.17 9.48
C MET A 1 -21.49 -6.29 10.00
N THR A 2 -20.25 -5.98 10.40
CA THR A 2 -19.35 -6.96 11.04
C THR A 2 -19.93 -7.44 12.38
N LEU A 3 -19.43 -8.55 12.92
CA LEU A 3 -19.74 -8.97 14.30
C LEU A 3 -19.53 -7.82 15.30
N LEU A 4 -18.38 -7.14 15.23
CA LEU A 4 -18.08 -6.03 16.14
C LEU A 4 -19.03 -4.83 15.93
N GLU A 5 -19.43 -4.55 14.69
CA GLU A 5 -20.41 -3.50 14.38
C GLU A 5 -21.81 -3.86 14.90
N ASN A 6 -22.22 -5.12 14.80
CA ASN A 6 -23.49 -5.59 15.37
C ASN A 6 -23.48 -5.44 16.89
N ILE A 7 -22.42 -5.88 17.57
CA ILE A 7 -22.27 -5.72 19.02
C ILE A 7 -22.25 -4.23 19.39
N LYS A 8 -21.49 -3.40 18.67
CA LYS A 8 -21.42 -1.95 18.89
C LYS A 8 -22.80 -1.29 18.74
N LYS A 9 -23.57 -1.66 17.73
CA LYS A 9 -24.92 -1.15 17.50
C LYS A 9 -25.89 -1.50 18.63
N GLU A 10 -25.84 -2.73 19.15
CA GLU A 10 -26.67 -3.10 20.31
C GLU A 10 -26.22 -2.42 21.61
N LEU A 11 -24.92 -2.17 21.77
CA LEU A 11 -24.40 -1.35 22.85
C LEU A 11 -24.88 0.11 22.74
N GLU A 12 -24.84 0.71 21.55
CA GLU A 12 -25.34 2.07 21.31
C GLU A 12 -26.84 2.20 21.63
N LYS A 13 -27.66 1.24 21.22
CA LYS A 13 -29.09 1.17 21.63
C LYS A 13 -29.25 1.06 23.14
N THR A 14 -28.39 0.28 23.78
CA THR A 14 -28.40 0.12 25.24
C THR A 14 -28.07 1.44 25.95
N ILE A 15 -27.08 2.19 25.46
CA ILE A 15 -26.74 3.54 25.98
C ILE A 15 -27.97 4.46 25.93
N ILE A 16 -28.65 4.52 24.77
CA ILE A 16 -29.82 5.36 24.57
C ILE A 16 -30.95 4.96 25.54
N SER A 17 -31.21 3.65 25.67
CA SER A 17 -32.27 3.13 26.55
C SER A 17 -32.05 3.43 28.03
N LEU A 18 -30.78 3.55 28.45
CA LEU A 18 -30.40 3.85 29.83
C LEU A 18 -30.48 5.34 30.18
N VAL A 19 -30.83 6.21 29.22
CA VAL A 19 -30.91 7.68 29.38
C VAL A 19 -29.59 8.28 29.92
N LEU A 20 -28.47 7.58 29.71
CA LEU A 20 -27.17 8.04 30.15
C LEU A 20 -26.65 9.19 29.28
N ILE A 21 -27.12 9.26 28.02
CA ILE A 21 -26.72 10.25 27.00
C ILE A 21 -27.93 10.55 26.10
N LYS A 22 -28.06 11.79 25.60
CA LYS A 22 -29.10 12.17 24.62
C LYS A 22 -28.83 11.51 23.25
N GLU A 23 -29.87 11.22 22.48
CA GLU A 23 -29.71 10.83 21.08
C GLU A 23 -28.84 11.85 20.33
N GLY A 24 -27.67 11.42 19.83
CA GLY A 24 -26.79 12.23 18.98
C GLY A 24 -25.39 12.52 19.53
N ASP A 25 -25.14 12.31 20.83
CA ASP A 25 -23.78 12.43 21.39
C ASP A 25 -23.06 11.08 21.25
N LEU A 26 -22.29 10.93 20.16
CA LEU A 26 -21.51 9.72 19.87
C LEU A 26 -20.34 9.60 20.86
N LEU A 27 -20.53 8.79 21.90
CA LEU A 27 -19.43 8.33 22.74
C LEU A 27 -18.47 7.45 21.94
N ASN A 28 -17.17 7.76 22.02
CA ASN A 28 -16.16 6.91 21.41
C ASN A 28 -15.74 5.81 22.38
N PHE A 29 -16.24 4.59 22.17
CA PHE A 29 -15.86 3.40 22.92
C PHE A 29 -15.34 2.30 21.99
N ASP A 30 -14.52 1.43 22.56
CA ASP A 30 -13.91 0.33 21.84
C ASP A 30 -14.73 -0.94 22.03
N VAL A 31 -14.92 -1.66 20.92
CA VAL A 31 -15.36 -3.04 20.88
C VAL A 31 -14.31 -3.78 20.09
N SER A 32 -13.67 -4.77 20.72
CA SER A 32 -12.56 -5.48 20.10
C SER A 32 -12.59 -6.96 20.48
N PHE A 33 -12.02 -7.77 19.59
CA PHE A 33 -11.73 -9.16 19.94
C PHE A 33 -10.70 -9.22 21.04
N ILE A 34 -10.86 -10.18 21.95
CA ILE A 34 -9.90 -10.43 23.01
C ILE A 34 -8.76 -11.27 22.46
N GLU A 35 -7.53 -10.86 22.74
CA GLU A 35 -6.34 -11.57 22.28
C GLU A 35 -6.22 -12.95 22.94
N GLU A 36 -5.73 -13.94 22.17
CA GLU A 36 -5.72 -15.37 22.49
C GLU A 36 -5.04 -15.74 23.82
N VAL A 37 -4.22 -14.85 24.37
CA VAL A 37 -3.46 -15.10 25.61
C VAL A 37 -4.38 -15.34 26.81
N ASN A 38 -5.66 -14.95 26.74
CA ASN A 38 -6.61 -15.16 27.84
C ASN A 38 -8.03 -15.52 27.36
N SER A 39 -8.26 -16.78 26.97
CA SER A 39 -9.61 -17.32 26.68
C SER A 39 -10.61 -17.18 27.85
N LYS A 40 -10.11 -16.99 29.07
CA LYS A 40 -10.91 -16.76 30.30
C LYS A 40 -11.66 -15.44 30.32
N PHE A 41 -11.34 -14.50 29.42
CA PHE A 41 -12.01 -13.20 29.38
C PHE A 41 -13.05 -13.11 28.26
N GLY A 42 -13.42 -14.20 27.59
CA GLY A 42 -14.41 -14.20 26.51
C GLY A 42 -13.81 -14.05 25.12
N ASP A 43 -14.67 -13.70 24.17
CA ASP A 43 -14.35 -13.63 22.74
C ASP A 43 -14.25 -12.20 22.23
N VAL A 44 -15.13 -11.34 22.73
CA VAL A 44 -15.19 -9.91 22.45
C VAL A 44 -15.31 -9.17 23.78
N SER A 45 -14.68 -8.00 23.90
CA SER A 45 -14.87 -7.12 25.05
C SER A 45 -15.16 -5.69 24.64
N THR A 46 -15.72 -4.94 25.59
CA THR A 46 -15.87 -3.50 25.48
C THR A 46 -15.49 -2.78 26.77
N ASN A 47 -14.91 -1.58 26.62
CA ASN A 47 -14.59 -0.66 27.70
C ASN A 47 -15.72 0.35 27.99
N LEU A 48 -16.89 0.19 27.37
CA LEU A 48 -17.98 1.17 27.41
C LEU A 48 -18.39 1.58 28.83
N ALA A 49 -18.50 0.64 29.77
CA ALA A 49 -18.89 0.95 31.14
C ALA A 49 -17.93 1.93 31.83
N MET A 50 -16.63 1.82 31.54
CA MET A 50 -15.61 2.72 32.09
C MET A 50 -15.73 4.15 31.53
N ILE A 51 -16.12 4.27 30.27
CA ILE A 51 -16.31 5.56 29.60
C ILE A 51 -17.55 6.25 30.17
N LEU A 52 -18.67 5.54 30.21
CA LEU A 52 -19.93 6.05 30.77
C LEU A 52 -19.79 6.41 32.27
N SER A 53 -18.98 5.66 33.02
CA SER A 53 -18.70 5.94 34.43
C SER A 53 -18.01 7.30 34.61
N LYS A 54 -17.08 7.63 33.71
CA LYS A 54 -16.40 8.94 33.73
C LYS A 54 -17.35 10.10 33.40
N GLU A 55 -18.31 9.88 32.50
CA GLU A 55 -19.24 10.94 32.08
C GLU A 55 -20.39 11.16 33.06
N SER A 56 -20.97 10.08 33.58
CA SER A 56 -22.13 10.14 34.48
C SER A 56 -21.75 10.32 35.96
N GLY A 57 -20.50 10.03 36.32
CA GLY A 57 -20.04 9.99 37.71
C GLY A 57 -20.55 8.77 38.51
N GLU A 58 -21.25 7.83 37.86
CA GLU A 58 -21.73 6.59 38.48
C GLU A 58 -20.63 5.50 38.51
N ASP A 59 -20.71 4.59 39.48
CA ASP A 59 -19.78 3.47 39.63
C ASP A 59 -19.74 2.57 38.38
N THR A 60 -18.54 2.21 37.94
CA THR A 60 -18.32 1.44 36.71
C THR A 60 -19.00 0.07 36.73
N LYS A 61 -19.04 -0.63 37.88
CA LYS A 61 -19.69 -1.94 37.97
C LYS A 61 -21.20 -1.81 37.89
N ASN A 62 -21.77 -0.78 38.51
CA ASN A 62 -23.21 -0.51 38.40
C ASN A 62 -23.62 -0.25 36.95
N ILE A 63 -22.86 0.57 36.21
CA ILE A 63 -23.11 0.80 34.79
C ILE A 63 -22.96 -0.48 33.98
N ALA A 64 -21.90 -1.26 34.22
CA ALA A 64 -21.69 -2.54 33.54
C ALA A 64 -22.87 -3.50 33.78
N SER A 65 -23.39 -3.58 35.00
CA SER A 65 -24.57 -4.38 35.34
C SER A 65 -25.83 -3.89 34.61
N LYS A 66 -26.06 -2.58 34.57
CA LYS A 66 -27.18 -1.99 33.81
C LYS A 66 -27.09 -2.29 32.31
N ILE A 67 -25.90 -2.24 31.73
CA ILE A 67 -25.67 -2.59 30.32
C ILE A 67 -25.96 -4.07 30.11
N LYS A 68 -25.39 -4.95 30.95
CA LYS A 68 -25.60 -6.39 30.90
C LYS A 68 -27.10 -6.74 30.99
N GLU A 69 -27.82 -6.21 31.97
CA GLU A 69 -29.25 -6.46 32.16
C GLU A 69 -30.11 -6.04 30.97
N ASN A 70 -29.74 -4.97 30.25
CA ASN A 70 -30.46 -4.55 29.05
C ASN A 70 -30.14 -5.44 27.85
N LEU A 71 -28.87 -5.82 27.68
CA LEU A 71 -28.47 -6.75 26.63
C LEU A 71 -29.10 -8.14 26.81
N GLU A 72 -29.23 -8.61 28.06
CA GLU A 72 -29.90 -9.88 28.39
C GLU A 72 -31.41 -9.87 28.12
N LYS A 73 -32.04 -8.69 27.97
CA LYS A 73 -33.45 -8.58 27.56
C LYS A 73 -33.64 -8.63 26.04
N ASN A 74 -32.55 -8.56 25.27
CA ASN A 74 -32.60 -8.53 23.82
C ASN A 74 -32.45 -9.95 23.26
N GLU A 75 -33.57 -10.55 22.85
CA GLU A 75 -33.59 -11.92 22.32
C GLU A 75 -32.71 -12.10 21.07
N ASP A 76 -32.61 -11.08 20.21
CA ASP A 76 -31.76 -11.15 19.03
C ASP A 76 -30.27 -11.12 19.40
N PHE A 77 -29.89 -10.33 20.41
CA PHE A 77 -28.52 -10.33 20.93
C PHE A 77 -28.14 -11.67 21.58
N LEU A 78 -29.08 -12.30 22.29
CA LEU A 78 -28.90 -13.63 22.88
C LEU A 78 -28.82 -14.77 21.85
N LYS A 79 -29.12 -14.53 20.57
CA LYS A 79 -28.79 -15.50 19.49
C LYS A 79 -27.30 -15.52 19.16
N ILE A 80 -26.59 -14.43 19.47
CA ILE A 80 -25.16 -14.24 19.19
C ILE A 80 -24.32 -14.63 20.41
N VAL A 81 -24.73 -14.14 21.59
CA VAL A 81 -23.96 -14.25 22.83
C VAL A 81 -24.52 -15.37 23.71
N LYS A 82 -23.63 -16.26 24.14
CA LYS A 82 -23.88 -17.33 25.12
C LYS A 82 -23.88 -16.78 26.54
N GLU A 83 -22.91 -15.94 26.87
CA GLU A 83 -22.69 -15.43 28.23
C GLU A 83 -22.08 -14.02 28.21
N ILE A 84 -22.49 -13.21 29.18
CA ILE A 84 -21.96 -11.86 29.42
C ILE A 84 -21.34 -11.83 30.82
N GLU A 85 -20.04 -11.56 30.89
CA GLU A 85 -19.31 -11.42 32.15
C GLU A 85 -18.82 -9.99 32.35
N ILE A 86 -18.84 -9.51 33.60
CA ILE A 86 -18.27 -8.21 33.98
C ILE A 86 -16.93 -8.48 34.65
N ALA A 87 -15.85 -8.06 33.99
CA ALA A 87 -14.50 -8.17 34.53
C ALA A 87 -14.29 -7.20 35.70
N GLN A 88 -13.36 -7.54 36.60
CA GLN A 88 -13.10 -6.72 37.80
C GLN A 88 -12.68 -5.29 37.50
N ASN A 89 -12.00 -5.07 36.37
CA ASN A 89 -11.54 -3.78 35.88
C ASN A 89 -12.61 -2.99 35.10
N GLY A 90 -13.85 -3.51 34.99
CA GLY A 90 -14.97 -2.80 34.37
C GLY A 90 -15.19 -3.09 32.88
N PHE A 91 -14.42 -4.02 32.28
CA PHE A 91 -14.74 -4.52 30.94
C PHE A 91 -15.99 -5.40 30.97
N ILE A 92 -16.76 -5.34 29.89
CA ILE A 92 -17.85 -6.29 29.64
C ILE A 92 -17.35 -7.27 28.58
N ASN A 93 -17.35 -8.54 28.94
CA ASN A 93 -16.84 -9.65 28.16
C ASN A 93 -18.01 -10.47 27.60
N PHE A 94 -17.96 -10.79 26.31
CA PHE A 94 -18.97 -11.57 25.61
C PHE A 94 -18.38 -12.91 25.17
N PHE A 95 -19.05 -14.00 25.54
CA PHE A 95 -18.78 -15.35 25.04
C PHE A 95 -19.81 -15.67 23.97
N LEU A 96 -19.37 -16.06 22.77
CA LEU A 96 -20.23 -16.25 21.61
C LEU A 96 -20.78 -17.69 21.58
N LYS A 97 -21.95 -17.87 20.95
CA LYS A 97 -22.51 -19.21 20.72
C LYS A 97 -21.73 -19.94 19.63
N GLU A 98 -21.55 -21.24 19.81
CA GLU A 98 -20.83 -22.10 18.84
C GLU A 98 -21.54 -22.12 17.49
N GLU A 99 -22.87 -22.18 17.48
CA GLU A 99 -23.65 -22.16 16.23
C GLU A 99 -23.42 -20.86 15.45
N PHE A 100 -23.40 -19.73 16.16
CA PHE A 100 -23.13 -18.43 15.57
C PHE A 100 -21.71 -18.35 15.01
N LEU A 101 -20.71 -18.88 15.72
CA LEU A 101 -19.32 -18.90 15.26
C LEU A 101 -19.17 -19.71 13.96
N VAL A 102 -19.82 -20.87 13.84
CA VAL A 102 -19.78 -21.69 12.62
C VAL A 102 -20.41 -20.96 11.44
N GLU A 103 -21.55 -20.30 11.65
CA GLU A 103 -22.20 -19.46 10.63
C GLU A 103 -21.30 -18.30 10.20
N GLU A 104 -20.64 -17.64 11.15
CA GLU A 104 -19.72 -16.53 10.88
C GLU A 104 -18.46 -16.96 10.13
N ILE A 105 -17.90 -18.14 10.41
CA ILE A 105 -16.79 -18.70 9.63
C ILE A 105 -17.20 -18.85 8.18
N ALA A 106 -18.34 -19.50 7.91
CA ALA A 106 -18.83 -19.70 6.55
C ALA A 106 -19.09 -18.37 5.84
N ARG A 107 -19.67 -17.40 6.54
CA ARG A 107 -19.90 -16.04 6.02
C ARG A 107 -18.58 -15.33 5.69
N VAL A 108 -17.58 -15.39 6.55
CA VAL A 108 -16.27 -14.76 6.28
C VAL A 108 -15.51 -15.52 5.19
N ALA A 109 -15.60 -16.85 5.15
CA ALA A 109 -14.98 -17.64 4.09
C ALA A 109 -15.61 -17.41 2.71
N SER A 110 -16.82 -16.84 2.63
CA SER A 110 -17.44 -16.39 1.37
C SER A 110 -16.75 -15.18 0.74
N LEU A 111 -16.00 -14.38 1.53
CA LEU A 111 -15.29 -13.17 1.12
C LEU A 111 -16.18 -12.03 0.56
N ASP A 112 -17.50 -12.19 0.56
CA ASP A 112 -18.44 -11.20 0.01
C ASP A 112 -18.76 -10.02 0.94
N PHE A 113 -18.17 -10.01 2.13
CA PHE A 113 -18.44 -9.01 3.16
C PHE A 113 -17.62 -7.72 3.04
N ILE A 114 -16.59 -7.68 2.19
CA ILE A 114 -15.63 -6.56 2.08
C ILE A 114 -16.28 -5.39 1.34
N ASN A 115 -17.10 -4.67 2.07
CA ASN A 115 -17.62 -3.36 1.69
C ASN A 115 -16.97 -2.32 2.59
N THR A 116 -16.38 -1.29 1.98
CA THR A 116 -15.69 -0.19 2.67
C THR A 116 -16.19 1.14 2.13
N LYS A 117 -15.71 2.26 2.66
CA LYS A 117 -15.96 3.58 2.06
C LYS A 117 -15.49 3.73 0.60
N PHE A 118 -14.69 2.79 0.09
CA PHE A 118 -14.19 2.78 -1.29
C PHE A 118 -14.99 1.89 -2.26
N THR A 119 -15.93 1.09 -1.76
CA THR A 119 -16.73 0.20 -2.61
C THR A 119 -17.56 0.99 -3.62
N ASP A 120 -17.50 0.58 -4.89
CA ASP A 120 -18.12 1.26 -6.03
C ASP A 120 -17.70 2.74 -6.21
N LYS A 121 -16.60 3.15 -5.58
CA LYS A 121 -16.02 4.49 -5.73
C LYS A 121 -14.90 4.48 -6.76
N LYS A 122 -14.72 5.61 -7.42
CA LYS A 122 -13.61 5.81 -8.35
C LYS A 122 -12.34 6.09 -7.57
N VAL A 123 -11.42 5.14 -7.55
CA VAL A 123 -10.14 5.26 -6.84
C VAL A 123 -9.00 5.32 -7.86
N LEU A 124 -8.14 6.33 -7.74
CA LEU A 124 -6.92 6.46 -8.52
C LEU A 124 -5.71 6.23 -7.62
N VAL A 125 -4.78 5.37 -8.02
CA VAL A 125 -3.50 5.16 -7.32
C VAL A 125 -2.35 5.47 -8.27
N GLU A 126 -1.53 6.47 -7.93
CA GLU A 126 -0.28 6.79 -8.62
C GLU A 126 0.92 6.23 -7.85
N HIS A 127 1.78 5.48 -8.53
CA HIS A 127 3.03 4.98 -7.95
C HIS A 127 4.11 4.64 -9.00
N SER A 128 5.28 4.26 -8.50
CA SER A 128 6.51 3.86 -9.21
C SER A 128 7.15 4.89 -10.13
N SER A 129 6.56 6.07 -10.26
CA SER A 129 6.95 7.21 -11.10
C SER A 129 8.47 7.31 -11.33
N PRO A 130 8.98 6.81 -12.48
CA PRO A 130 10.41 6.66 -12.73
C PRO A 130 11.04 7.94 -13.28
N ASN A 131 12.34 8.11 -13.08
CA ASN A 131 13.14 9.06 -13.85
C ASN A 131 13.70 8.38 -15.10
N LEU A 132 13.32 8.84 -16.29
CA LEU A 132 13.87 8.27 -17.53
C LEU A 132 15.37 8.57 -17.64
N PHE A 133 16.08 7.76 -18.41
CA PHE A 133 17.55 7.73 -18.53
C PHE A 133 18.28 7.27 -17.27
N LYS A 134 17.59 7.05 -16.14
CA LYS A 134 18.18 6.46 -14.94
C LYS A 134 17.65 5.04 -14.76
N PRO A 135 18.52 4.05 -14.51
CA PRO A 135 18.06 2.71 -14.16
C PRO A 135 17.14 2.73 -12.93
N PHE A 136 16.09 1.92 -12.97
CA PHE A 136 15.17 1.75 -11.85
C PHE A 136 15.91 1.14 -10.66
N HIS A 137 16.07 1.91 -9.58
CA HIS A 137 16.87 1.53 -8.41
C HIS A 137 16.06 1.14 -7.16
N VAL A 138 16.76 0.62 -6.13
CA VAL A 138 16.18 0.15 -4.85
C VAL A 138 15.23 1.14 -4.18
N GLY A 139 15.49 2.46 -4.27
CA GLY A 139 14.58 3.48 -3.75
C GLY A 139 13.16 3.43 -4.34
N HIS A 140 13.01 2.98 -5.59
CA HIS A 140 11.69 2.84 -6.22
C HIS A 140 10.97 1.55 -5.84
N LEU A 141 11.64 0.57 -5.20
CA LEU A 141 10.97 -0.65 -4.70
C LEU A 141 9.97 -0.32 -3.59
N MET A 142 10.33 0.58 -2.68
CA MET A 142 9.41 1.04 -1.63
C MET A 142 8.15 1.62 -2.23
N ASN A 143 8.32 2.53 -3.20
CA ASN A 143 7.23 3.16 -3.92
C ASN A 143 6.34 2.10 -4.63
N ASN A 144 6.95 1.21 -5.41
CA ASN A 144 6.24 0.17 -6.15
C ASN A 144 5.48 -0.79 -5.24
N ILE A 145 6.13 -1.36 -4.22
CA ILE A 145 5.54 -2.40 -3.37
C ILE A 145 4.42 -1.82 -2.50
N ILE A 146 4.60 -0.62 -1.95
CA ILE A 146 3.53 0.06 -1.21
C ILE A 146 2.37 0.40 -2.14
N GLY A 147 2.64 1.01 -3.30
CA GLY A 147 1.63 1.34 -4.31
C GLY A 147 0.83 0.11 -4.78
N ASP A 148 1.51 -0.97 -5.16
CA ASP A 148 0.87 -2.23 -5.56
C ASP A 148 0.02 -2.81 -4.43
N SER A 149 0.46 -2.75 -3.18
CA SER A 149 -0.36 -3.19 -2.03
C SER A 149 -1.66 -2.38 -1.89
N LEU A 150 -1.60 -1.05 -2.09
CA LEU A 150 -2.81 -0.22 -2.11
C LEU A 150 -3.72 -0.64 -3.26
N VAL A 151 -3.17 -0.85 -4.46
CA VAL A 151 -3.92 -1.34 -5.64
C VAL A 151 -4.65 -2.64 -5.32
N LYS A 152 -3.98 -3.63 -4.70
CA LYS A 152 -4.63 -4.91 -4.35
C LYS A 152 -5.72 -4.73 -3.29
N MET A 153 -5.50 -3.90 -2.27
CA MET A 153 -6.49 -3.59 -1.26
C MET A 153 -7.73 -2.89 -1.83
N MET A 154 -7.56 -1.94 -2.75
CA MET A 154 -8.69 -1.26 -3.42
C MET A 154 -9.46 -2.19 -4.36
N LYS A 155 -8.76 -3.12 -5.03
CA LYS A 155 -9.41 -4.20 -5.80
C LYS A 155 -10.24 -5.10 -4.89
N ALA A 156 -9.70 -5.49 -3.73
CA ALA A 156 -10.40 -6.30 -2.74
C ALA A 156 -11.66 -5.61 -2.20
N SER A 157 -11.69 -4.28 -2.11
CA SER A 157 -12.89 -3.51 -1.73
C SER A 157 -13.87 -3.26 -2.87
N LYS A 158 -13.64 -3.83 -4.07
CA LYS A 158 -14.50 -3.66 -5.24
C LYS A 158 -14.61 -2.19 -5.70
N ALA A 159 -13.51 -1.43 -5.60
CA ALA A 159 -13.46 -0.06 -6.14
C ALA A 159 -13.34 -0.04 -7.67
N ASP A 160 -13.87 0.98 -8.35
CA ASP A 160 -13.53 1.29 -9.75
C ASP A 160 -12.14 1.92 -9.76
N LEU A 161 -11.13 1.08 -9.99
CA LEU A 161 -9.73 1.44 -9.81
C LEU A 161 -9.08 1.86 -11.13
N ARG A 162 -8.28 2.92 -11.09
CA ARG A 162 -7.27 3.24 -12.10
C ARG A 162 -5.89 3.37 -11.46
N VAL A 163 -4.90 2.74 -12.08
CA VAL A 163 -3.51 2.74 -11.64
C VAL A 163 -2.68 3.54 -12.63
N MET A 164 -1.91 4.49 -12.13
CA MET A 164 -1.11 5.38 -12.97
C MET A 164 0.33 5.47 -12.49
N SER A 165 1.19 5.90 -13.41
CA SER A 165 2.56 6.32 -13.08
C SER A 165 2.83 7.69 -13.70
N PHE A 166 3.78 8.42 -13.13
CA PHE A 166 4.19 9.75 -13.58
C PHE A 166 5.67 9.77 -14.00
N PRO A 167 6.04 9.25 -15.20
CA PRO A 167 7.43 9.25 -15.63
C PRO A 167 7.99 10.66 -15.82
N SER A 168 9.12 10.93 -15.18
CA SER A 168 9.94 12.10 -15.43
C SER A 168 10.70 11.92 -16.74
N ASP A 169 10.07 12.37 -17.81
CA ASP A 169 10.55 12.27 -19.18
C ASP A 169 11.20 13.54 -19.68
N ILE A 170 11.27 14.61 -18.90
CA ILE A 170 11.90 15.86 -19.34
C ILE A 170 12.68 16.52 -18.22
N SER A 171 13.97 16.76 -18.48
CA SER A 171 14.84 17.49 -17.55
C SER A 171 16.10 18.00 -18.26
N ILE A 172 16.78 18.96 -17.64
CA ILE A 172 18.12 19.36 -18.06
C ILE A 172 19.11 18.18 -17.99
N GLY A 173 18.90 17.21 -17.09
CA GLY A 173 19.71 16.00 -17.01
C GLY A 173 19.62 15.14 -18.27
N ILE A 174 18.42 15.01 -18.84
CA ILE A 174 18.20 14.31 -20.12
C ILE A 174 18.90 15.07 -21.26
N ALA A 175 18.81 16.39 -21.30
CA ALA A 175 19.52 17.20 -22.29
C ALA A 175 21.05 17.02 -22.21
N LYS A 176 21.61 16.96 -20.99
CA LYS A 176 23.03 16.64 -20.76
C LYS A 176 23.38 15.24 -21.27
N ALA A 177 22.52 14.25 -21.03
CA ALA A 177 22.73 12.88 -21.51
C ALA A 177 22.75 12.80 -23.04
N ILE A 178 21.79 13.46 -23.71
CA ILE A 178 21.71 13.52 -25.17
C ILE A 178 22.96 14.17 -25.75
N PHE A 179 23.45 15.25 -25.13
CA PHE A 179 24.69 15.87 -25.54
C PHE A 179 25.87 14.88 -25.52
N ILE A 180 26.03 14.10 -24.45
CA ILE A 180 27.08 13.06 -24.38
C ILE A 180 26.90 12.04 -25.49
N LEU A 181 25.68 11.51 -25.67
CA LEU A 181 25.39 10.52 -26.70
C LEU A 181 25.75 11.04 -28.10
N LYS A 182 25.36 12.27 -28.45
CA LYS A 182 25.70 12.87 -29.76
C LYS A 182 27.20 12.95 -30.04
N ASN A 183 28.01 13.09 -29.01
CA ASN A 183 29.46 13.20 -29.13
C ASN A 183 30.19 11.86 -28.86
N LYS A 184 29.45 10.78 -28.56
CA LYS A 184 29.99 9.44 -28.31
C LYS A 184 30.06 8.68 -29.63
N GLU A 185 31.21 8.09 -29.93
CA GLU A 185 31.35 7.23 -31.12
C GLU A 185 30.82 5.81 -30.85
N GLY A 186 30.20 5.19 -31.86
CA GLY A 186 29.86 3.77 -31.85
C GLY A 186 28.71 3.33 -30.94
N TRP A 187 28.01 4.23 -30.26
CA TRP A 187 26.81 3.87 -29.51
C TRP A 187 25.60 3.68 -30.44
N SER A 188 24.64 2.87 -30.01
CA SER A 188 23.40 2.62 -30.75
C SER A 188 22.28 2.18 -29.82
N PHE A 189 21.03 2.45 -30.21
CA PHE A 189 19.84 1.92 -29.53
C PHE A 189 19.69 0.40 -29.64
N PHE A 190 20.41 -0.26 -30.56
CA PHE A 190 20.39 -1.72 -30.73
C PHE A 190 21.38 -2.46 -29.81
N ASN A 191 22.04 -1.77 -28.88
CA ASN A 191 22.90 -2.39 -27.87
C ASN A 191 22.07 -3.19 -26.86
N GLU A 192 22.50 -4.40 -26.50
CA GLU A 192 21.86 -5.25 -25.49
C GLU A 192 21.74 -4.53 -24.12
N ASP A 193 22.67 -3.62 -23.81
CA ASP A 193 22.74 -2.86 -22.55
C ASP A 193 22.36 -1.36 -22.74
N ILE A 194 21.34 -1.06 -23.55
CA ILE A 194 20.93 0.31 -23.85
C ILE A 194 20.56 1.13 -22.61
N ILE A 195 19.86 0.56 -21.62
CA ILE A 195 19.48 1.27 -20.39
C ILE A 195 20.69 1.70 -19.57
N LYS A 196 21.70 0.82 -19.48
CA LYS A 196 22.97 1.14 -18.86
C LYS A 196 23.69 2.26 -19.62
N THR A 197 23.71 2.19 -20.95
CA THR A 197 24.31 3.22 -21.80
C THR A 197 23.67 4.61 -21.57
N LEU A 198 22.34 4.67 -21.47
CA LEU A 198 21.62 5.92 -21.19
C LEU A 198 21.91 6.44 -19.77
N GLY A 199 21.99 5.54 -18.78
CA GLY A 199 22.37 5.88 -17.41
C GLY A 199 23.80 6.42 -17.28
N GLU A 200 24.75 5.81 -17.98
CA GLU A 200 26.14 6.28 -18.05
C GLU A 200 26.22 7.66 -18.71
N ALA A 201 25.52 7.86 -19.82
CA ALA A 201 25.46 9.15 -20.50
C ALA A 201 24.84 10.24 -19.61
N TYR A 202 23.83 9.90 -18.81
CA TYR A 202 23.26 10.83 -17.83
C TYR A 202 24.29 11.23 -16.77
N ALA A 203 24.97 10.27 -16.15
CA ALA A 203 25.97 10.53 -15.11
C ALA A 203 27.18 11.31 -15.65
N GLU A 204 27.65 10.95 -16.84
CA GLU A 204 28.71 11.68 -17.55
C GLU A 204 28.27 13.10 -17.90
N GLY A 205 27.06 13.28 -18.41
CA GLY A 205 26.52 14.59 -18.77
C GLY A 205 26.39 15.54 -17.59
N VAL A 206 26.03 15.03 -16.40
CA VAL A 206 26.01 15.81 -15.16
C VAL A 206 27.40 16.35 -14.84
N ARG A 207 28.43 15.48 -14.79
CA ARG A 207 29.82 15.86 -14.53
C ARG A 207 30.33 16.84 -15.59
N PHE A 208 30.10 16.54 -16.86
CA PHE A 208 30.51 17.38 -17.98
C PHE A 208 29.95 18.80 -17.86
N TYR A 209 28.66 18.94 -17.53
CA TYR A 209 28.01 20.25 -17.38
C TYR A 209 28.61 21.06 -16.23
N GLU A 210 29.00 20.40 -15.14
CA GLU A 210 29.65 21.06 -14.00
C GLU A 210 31.05 21.56 -14.37
N GLU A 211 31.84 20.74 -15.05
CA GLU A 211 33.24 21.00 -15.39
C GLU A 211 33.42 21.92 -16.61
N ASN A 212 32.45 21.96 -17.55
CA ASN A 212 32.60 22.62 -18.85
C ASN A 212 31.62 23.78 -19.05
N ILE A 213 31.81 24.86 -18.28
CA ILE A 213 30.98 26.08 -18.33
C ILE A 213 30.77 26.61 -19.77
N PRO A 214 31.80 26.70 -20.65
CA PRO A 214 31.64 27.27 -21.99
C PRO A 214 30.66 26.50 -22.90
N ARG A 215 30.45 25.20 -22.64
CA ARG A 215 29.57 24.34 -23.47
C ARG A 215 28.17 24.17 -22.89
N ARG A 216 27.84 24.83 -21.77
CA ARG A 216 26.49 24.81 -21.19
C ARG A 216 25.43 25.35 -22.13
N GLU A 217 25.78 26.32 -22.98
CA GLU A 217 24.84 26.93 -23.90
C GLU A 217 24.38 25.97 -25.01
N GLU A 218 25.26 25.07 -25.45
CA GLU A 218 24.89 23.97 -26.36
C GLU A 218 23.87 23.04 -25.71
N ILE A 219 24.08 22.70 -24.43
CA ILE A 219 23.17 21.83 -23.66
C ILE A 219 21.84 22.53 -23.39
N LYS A 220 21.85 23.84 -23.11
CA LYS A 220 20.62 24.64 -22.99
C LYS A 220 19.84 24.70 -24.30
N LYS A 221 20.52 24.74 -25.45
CA LYS A 221 19.87 24.64 -26.76
C LYS A 221 19.20 23.28 -26.94
N ILE A 222 19.86 22.18 -26.56
CA ILE A 222 19.25 20.84 -26.54
C ILE A 222 18.01 20.83 -25.65
N ALA A 223 18.12 21.33 -24.42
CA ALA A 223 16.99 21.39 -23.48
C ALA A 223 15.79 22.14 -24.08
N ARG A 224 16.01 23.31 -24.68
CA ARG A 224 14.97 24.08 -25.40
C ARG A 224 14.31 23.25 -26.49
N ASN A 225 15.09 22.59 -27.34
CA ASN A 225 14.56 21.71 -28.39
C ASN A 225 13.65 20.60 -27.82
N LEU A 226 13.95 20.07 -26.62
CA LEU A 226 13.10 19.08 -25.96
C LEU A 226 11.81 19.70 -25.42
N PHE A 227 11.90 20.83 -24.70
CA PHE A 227 10.74 21.52 -24.12
C PHE A 227 9.77 22.03 -25.19
N GLU A 228 10.30 22.55 -26.31
CA GLU A 228 9.53 23.02 -27.46
C GLU A 228 9.04 21.88 -28.36
N ARG A 229 9.41 20.64 -28.06
CA ARG A 229 9.08 19.44 -28.85
C ARG A 229 9.48 19.55 -30.33
N ASN A 230 10.69 20.04 -30.59
CA ASN A 230 11.17 20.28 -31.95
C ASN A 230 11.63 18.98 -32.65
N GLU A 231 10.69 18.29 -33.28
CA GLU A 231 10.88 16.98 -33.94
C GLU A 231 11.88 16.98 -35.11
N GLU A 232 12.20 18.16 -35.66
CA GLU A 232 13.17 18.29 -36.75
C GLU A 232 14.61 18.13 -36.27
N THR A 233 14.84 18.33 -34.98
CA THR A 233 16.19 18.27 -34.39
C THR A 233 16.62 16.83 -34.14
N GLU A 234 17.91 16.57 -34.36
CA GLU A 234 18.54 15.31 -33.99
C GLU A 234 18.38 15.01 -32.49
N ASP A 235 18.45 16.06 -31.66
CA ASP A 235 18.28 15.99 -30.20
C ASP A 235 16.93 15.38 -29.82
N TYR A 236 15.85 15.85 -30.44
CA TYR A 236 14.50 15.36 -30.17
C TYR A 236 14.30 13.93 -30.67
N ARG A 237 14.93 13.55 -31.79
CA ARG A 237 14.84 12.16 -32.30
C ARG A 237 15.53 11.17 -31.35
N ILE A 238 16.72 11.52 -30.85
CA ILE A 238 17.42 10.73 -29.82
C ILE A 238 16.57 10.65 -28.56
N TYR A 239 16.05 11.78 -28.09
CA TYR A 239 15.16 11.86 -26.95
C TYR A 239 13.95 10.93 -27.08
N SER A 240 13.22 11.02 -28.20
CA SER A 240 12.00 10.26 -28.43
C SER A 240 12.27 8.76 -28.39
N LYS A 241 13.35 8.30 -29.03
CA LYS A 241 13.71 6.88 -29.02
C LYS A 241 14.18 6.42 -27.65
N ALA A 242 14.93 7.26 -26.93
CA ALA A 242 15.34 6.94 -25.56
C ALA A 242 14.16 6.87 -24.59
N ARG A 243 13.15 7.75 -24.76
CA ARG A 243 11.91 7.70 -23.97
C ARG A 243 11.18 6.39 -24.19
N GLU A 244 10.98 5.96 -25.44
CA GLU A 244 10.34 4.68 -25.78
C GLU A 244 11.05 3.50 -25.09
N VAL A 245 12.37 3.38 -25.26
CA VAL A 245 13.17 2.29 -24.68
C VAL A 245 13.15 2.29 -23.14
N ASN A 246 13.20 3.47 -22.49
CA ASN A 246 13.10 3.53 -21.03
C ASN A 246 11.71 3.12 -20.51
N ILE A 247 10.64 3.44 -21.25
CA ILE A 247 9.28 3.06 -20.86
C ILE A 247 9.09 1.55 -21.01
N GLU A 248 9.53 0.95 -22.10
CA GLU A 248 9.52 -0.52 -22.27
C GLU A 248 10.31 -1.21 -21.14
N TYR A 249 11.48 -0.69 -20.80
CA TYR A 249 12.27 -1.16 -19.66
C TYR A 249 11.50 -1.03 -18.34
N PHE A 250 10.92 0.14 -18.07
CA PHE A 250 10.16 0.40 -16.85
C PHE A 250 8.97 -0.55 -16.69
N GLU A 251 8.15 -0.70 -17.74
CA GLU A 251 7.00 -1.60 -17.75
C GLU A 251 7.40 -3.07 -17.56
N ARG A 252 8.52 -3.49 -18.16
CA ARG A 252 9.07 -4.84 -17.95
C ARG A 252 9.45 -5.05 -16.48
N ILE A 253 10.19 -4.11 -15.87
CA ILE A 253 10.65 -4.25 -14.48
C ILE A 253 9.50 -4.24 -13.49
N VAL A 254 8.57 -3.29 -13.60
CA VAL A 254 7.41 -3.25 -12.69
C VAL A 254 6.46 -4.44 -12.93
N GLY A 255 6.40 -4.96 -14.17
CA GLY A 255 5.68 -6.19 -14.50
C GLY A 255 6.24 -7.42 -13.77
N ILE A 256 7.57 -7.52 -13.63
CA ILE A 256 8.21 -8.59 -12.82
C ILE A 256 7.76 -8.51 -11.35
N LEU A 257 7.59 -7.30 -10.81
CA LEU A 257 7.11 -7.04 -9.44
C LEU A 257 5.60 -7.28 -9.25
N GLY A 258 4.86 -7.52 -10.35
CA GLY A 258 3.41 -7.78 -10.34
C GLY A 258 2.54 -6.54 -10.53
N THR A 259 3.13 -5.43 -11.00
CA THR A 259 2.46 -4.14 -11.27
C THR A 259 2.10 -3.97 -12.74
N LYS A 260 0.95 -3.34 -13.00
CA LYS A 260 0.53 -2.87 -14.32
C LYS A 260 -0.15 -1.51 -14.18
N PHE A 261 0.08 -0.62 -15.14
CA PHE A 261 -0.54 0.71 -15.19
C PHE A 261 -1.63 0.75 -16.26
N ASP A 262 -2.70 1.50 -15.98
CA ASP A 262 -3.77 1.79 -16.93
C ASP A 262 -3.44 3.00 -17.80
N ASN A 263 -2.61 3.91 -17.28
CA ASN A 263 -2.15 5.10 -18.00
C ASN A 263 -0.83 5.64 -17.43
N LEU A 264 -0.06 6.31 -18.28
CA LEU A 264 1.15 7.06 -17.93
C LEU A 264 0.91 8.52 -18.29
N ILE A 265 0.97 9.43 -17.31
CA ILE A 265 1.04 10.87 -17.59
C ILE A 265 2.50 11.27 -17.50
N TYR A 266 3.00 11.99 -18.47
CA TYR A 266 4.41 12.37 -18.51
C TYR A 266 4.62 13.75 -17.88
N GLU A 267 5.77 13.97 -17.25
CA GLU A 267 6.13 15.26 -16.66
C GLU A 267 6.13 16.38 -17.70
N SER A 268 6.49 16.08 -18.94
CA SER A 268 6.41 17.01 -20.08
C SER A 268 4.98 17.43 -20.44
N GLU A 269 3.96 16.65 -20.10
CA GLU A 269 2.54 16.99 -20.31
C GLU A 269 1.98 17.75 -19.11
N ALA A 270 2.27 17.25 -17.90
CA ALA A 270 1.85 17.88 -16.66
C ALA A 270 2.46 19.27 -16.48
N GLY A 271 3.72 19.47 -16.90
CA GLY A 271 4.37 20.78 -16.90
C GLY A 271 3.64 21.82 -17.74
N LEU A 272 3.26 21.48 -18.98
CA LEU A 272 2.51 22.37 -19.86
C LEU A 272 1.16 22.76 -19.24
N ARG A 273 0.46 21.79 -18.67
CA ARG A 273 -0.83 22.05 -18.01
C ARG A 273 -0.67 22.88 -16.75
N GLY A 274 0.35 22.60 -15.95
CA GLY A 274 0.71 23.36 -14.76
C GLY A 274 1.02 24.82 -15.08
N GLU A 275 1.81 25.06 -16.13
CA GLU A 275 2.12 26.40 -16.61
C GLU A 275 0.87 27.18 -17.02
N GLU A 276 -0.04 26.55 -17.77
CA GLU A 276 -1.32 27.15 -18.16
C GLU A 276 -2.16 27.54 -16.94
N ILE A 277 -2.28 26.64 -15.95
CA ILE A 277 -3.04 26.88 -14.72
C ILE A 277 -2.41 28.05 -13.95
N VAL A 278 -1.10 28.03 -13.74
CA VAL A 278 -0.42 29.06 -12.94
C VAL A 278 -0.55 30.42 -13.61
N LYS A 279 -0.20 30.54 -14.91
CA LYS A 279 -0.22 31.82 -15.63
C LYS A 279 -1.63 32.41 -15.74
N SER A 280 -2.68 31.59 -15.86
CA SER A 280 -4.07 32.06 -15.90
C SER A 280 -4.57 32.64 -14.57
N HIS A 281 -3.88 32.40 -13.46
CA HIS A 281 -4.26 32.84 -12.10
C HIS A 281 -3.28 33.87 -11.50
N VAL A 282 -2.50 34.56 -12.35
CA VAL A 282 -1.66 35.71 -12.01
C VAL A 282 -2.38 37.05 -12.23
N ASN A 283 -3.51 37.08 -12.95
CA ASN A 283 -4.09 38.35 -13.43
C ASN A 283 -4.95 39.10 -12.37
N LYS A 284 -4.54 40.34 -12.06
CA LYS A 284 -5.24 41.33 -11.23
C LYS A 284 -6.65 41.70 -11.71
N GLU A 285 -6.91 41.67 -13.02
CA GLU A 285 -8.18 42.13 -13.60
C GLU A 285 -9.38 41.24 -13.22
N ALA A 286 -9.12 40.00 -12.80
CA ALA A 286 -10.15 39.04 -12.37
C ALA A 286 -10.42 39.04 -10.85
N GLY A 287 -9.72 39.88 -10.06
CA GLY A 287 -9.96 40.02 -8.62
C GLY A 287 -9.55 38.81 -7.75
N LYS A 288 -8.68 37.92 -8.25
CA LYS A 288 -8.18 36.72 -7.55
C LYS A 288 -6.70 36.49 -7.83
N GLU A 289 -5.80 37.16 -7.11
CA GLU A 289 -4.37 36.81 -7.16
C GLU A 289 -4.13 35.60 -6.25
N ILE A 290 -3.91 34.44 -6.87
CA ILE A 290 -3.47 33.21 -6.17
C ILE A 290 -1.95 33.11 -6.25
N PHE A 291 -1.39 33.40 -7.43
CA PHE A 291 0.04 33.42 -7.68
C PHE A 291 0.52 34.86 -7.90
N GLU A 292 1.74 35.14 -7.45
CA GLU A 292 2.38 36.46 -7.52
C GLU A 292 3.56 36.43 -8.48
N ILE A 293 3.84 37.57 -9.13
CA ILE A 293 5.10 37.76 -9.84
C ILE A 293 6.16 38.16 -8.80
N GLY A 294 7.11 37.26 -8.57
CA GLY A 294 8.27 37.46 -7.71
C GLY A 294 9.46 38.10 -8.43
N GLU A 295 10.65 37.93 -7.83
CA GLU A 295 11.90 38.45 -8.38
C GLU A 295 12.19 37.89 -9.78
N GLU A 296 12.79 38.73 -10.63
CA GLU A 296 13.20 38.39 -11.99
C GLU A 296 12.08 37.82 -12.89
N GLY A 297 10.81 38.04 -12.52
CA GLY A 297 9.65 37.55 -13.28
C GLY A 297 9.24 36.11 -12.96
N ALA A 298 9.83 35.46 -11.96
CA ALA A 298 9.37 34.17 -11.47
C ALA A 298 7.92 34.27 -10.95
N ILE A 299 7.14 33.19 -11.06
CA ILE A 299 5.77 33.15 -10.52
C ILE A 299 5.75 32.26 -9.29
N VAL A 300 5.28 32.81 -8.17
CA VAL A 300 5.39 32.22 -6.84
C VAL A 300 4.02 32.10 -6.15
N PHE A 301 3.91 31.13 -5.25
CA PHE A 301 2.78 30.95 -4.35
C PHE A 301 3.20 31.19 -2.90
N ASP A 302 2.47 32.04 -2.18
CA ASP A 302 2.66 32.23 -0.74
C ASP A 302 1.97 31.09 0.02
N THR A 303 2.78 30.28 0.71
CA THR A 303 2.27 29.10 1.42
C THR A 303 1.44 29.43 2.66
N LYS A 304 1.35 30.70 3.13
CA LYS A 304 0.60 31.24 4.29
C LYS A 304 0.76 30.53 5.66
N ARG A 305 1.26 29.29 5.69
CA ARG A 305 1.36 28.34 6.82
C ARG A 305 2.78 28.13 7.28
N ARG A 306 3.75 28.22 6.37
CA ARG A 306 5.16 28.08 6.71
C ARG A 306 5.78 29.46 6.80
N LYS A 307 6.40 29.74 7.93
CA LYS A 307 7.17 30.95 8.18
C LYS A 307 8.65 30.62 8.24
N ASN A 308 9.46 31.52 7.69
CA ASN A 308 10.89 31.53 7.96
C ASN A 308 11.09 31.77 9.47
N LYS A 309 11.90 30.92 10.10
CA LYS A 309 12.12 30.97 11.56
C LYS A 309 12.91 32.21 12.01
N GLU A 310 13.63 32.85 11.09
CA GLU A 310 14.48 34.01 11.37
C GLU A 310 13.79 35.32 11.00
N THR A 311 13.03 35.36 9.90
CA THR A 311 12.39 36.59 9.40
C THR A 311 10.90 36.71 9.73
N GLU A 312 10.27 35.63 10.23
CA GLU A 312 8.81 35.50 10.44
C GLU A 312 7.94 35.68 9.17
N GLU A 313 8.55 35.87 8.01
CA GLU A 313 7.89 35.98 6.71
C GLU A 313 7.41 34.62 6.21
N THR A 314 6.34 34.61 5.43
CA THR A 314 5.81 33.41 4.79
C THR A 314 6.77 32.88 3.72
N ILE A 315 6.91 31.55 3.66
CA ILE A 315 7.72 30.90 2.62
C ILE A 315 6.96 30.98 1.30
N LYS A 316 7.60 31.54 0.28
CA LYS A 316 7.12 31.53 -1.11
C LYS A 316 7.74 30.35 -1.85
N SER A 317 6.91 29.56 -2.52
CA SER A 317 7.36 28.48 -3.41
C SER A 317 7.24 28.93 -4.86
N VAL A 318 8.24 28.60 -5.67
CA VAL A 318 8.30 28.97 -7.09
C VAL A 318 7.56 27.92 -7.90
N PHE A 319 6.55 28.34 -8.67
CA PHE A 319 5.81 27.49 -9.60
C PHE A 319 6.34 27.63 -11.03
N ILE A 320 6.71 28.85 -11.44
CA ILE A 320 7.38 29.13 -12.72
C ILE A 320 8.68 29.86 -12.42
N ASN A 321 9.80 29.37 -12.95
CA ASN A 321 11.11 30.01 -12.73
C ASN A 321 11.27 31.30 -13.56
N SER A 322 12.36 32.05 -13.35
CA SER A 322 12.64 33.30 -14.09
C SER A 322 12.91 33.10 -15.58
N GLU A 323 13.25 31.88 -16.01
CA GLU A 323 13.35 31.52 -17.43
C GLU A 323 11.99 31.17 -18.07
N GLY A 324 10.90 31.18 -17.30
CA GLY A 324 9.53 30.94 -17.77
C GLY A 324 9.08 29.49 -17.79
N TYR A 325 9.87 28.55 -17.25
CA TYR A 325 9.58 27.11 -17.24
C TYR A 325 8.91 26.65 -15.94
N PRO A 326 8.04 25.63 -16.00
CA PRO A 326 7.39 25.07 -14.82
C PRO A 326 8.37 24.30 -13.92
N THR A 327 8.31 24.58 -12.62
CA THR A 327 8.97 23.81 -11.56
C THR A 327 8.19 22.53 -11.24
N TYR A 328 8.69 21.71 -10.30
CA TYR A 328 7.96 20.52 -9.85
C TYR A 328 6.60 20.87 -9.27
N GLU A 329 6.47 22.01 -8.57
CA GLU A 329 5.20 22.43 -7.98
C GLU A 329 4.13 22.69 -9.04
N ALA A 330 4.47 23.38 -10.13
CA ALA A 330 3.56 23.57 -11.26
C ALA A 330 3.25 22.24 -11.96
N LYS A 331 4.25 21.38 -12.16
CA LYS A 331 4.07 20.07 -12.81
C LYS A 331 3.10 19.18 -12.03
N ASP A 332 3.26 19.06 -10.71
CA ASP A 332 2.36 18.26 -9.88
C ASP A 332 0.95 18.88 -9.79
N LEU A 333 0.83 20.21 -9.82
CA LEU A 333 -0.46 20.88 -9.94
C LEU A 333 -1.15 20.52 -11.27
N GLY A 334 -0.40 20.55 -12.38
CA GLY A 334 -0.89 20.10 -13.69
C GLY A 334 -1.26 18.62 -13.70
N LEU A 335 -0.48 17.77 -13.02
CA LEU A 335 -0.74 16.34 -12.90
C LEU A 335 -2.07 16.06 -12.18
N LEU A 336 -2.39 16.80 -11.10
CA LEU A 336 -3.67 16.66 -10.40
C LEU A 336 -4.86 16.92 -11.31
N ASP A 337 -4.80 17.98 -12.12
CA ASP A 337 -5.86 18.29 -13.09
C ASP A 337 -5.94 17.24 -14.21
N LEU A 338 -4.81 16.82 -14.78
CA LEU A 338 -4.78 15.79 -15.83
C LEU A 338 -5.34 14.46 -15.36
N LYS A 339 -5.00 14.03 -14.14
CA LYS A 339 -5.57 12.82 -13.51
C LYS A 339 -7.09 12.93 -13.37
N TYR A 340 -7.59 14.06 -12.87
CA TYR A 340 -9.03 14.25 -12.65
C TYR A 340 -9.80 14.28 -13.97
N ARG A 341 -9.23 14.87 -15.03
CA ARG A 341 -9.79 14.84 -16.38
C ARG A 341 -9.82 13.44 -16.99
N TYR A 342 -8.74 12.68 -16.81
CA TYR A 342 -8.65 11.29 -17.26
C TYR A 342 -9.65 10.40 -16.53
N PHE A 343 -9.74 10.55 -15.22
CA PHE A 343 -10.60 9.76 -14.36
C PHE A 343 -11.09 10.61 -13.19
N PRO A 344 -12.33 11.16 -13.26
CA PRO A 344 -12.92 11.98 -12.20
C PRO A 344 -13.12 11.18 -10.91
N PHE A 345 -12.06 11.13 -10.10
CA PHE A 345 -11.95 10.22 -8.97
C PHE A 345 -12.75 10.71 -7.75
N ASP A 346 -13.18 9.75 -6.93
CA ASP A 346 -13.66 9.97 -5.58
C ASP A 346 -12.53 9.91 -4.55
N TYR A 347 -11.43 9.21 -4.88
CA TYR A 347 -10.22 9.16 -4.07
C TYR A 347 -8.99 9.09 -4.98
N ASN A 348 -7.96 9.88 -4.69
CA ASN A 348 -6.67 9.87 -5.36
C ASN A 348 -5.56 9.65 -4.34
N PHE A 349 -4.83 8.56 -4.49
CA PHE A 349 -3.66 8.24 -3.68
C PHE A 349 -2.42 8.35 -4.54
N PHE A 350 -1.39 9.04 -4.07
CA PHE A 350 -0.10 9.08 -4.73
C PHE A 350 0.99 8.71 -3.73
N VAL A 351 1.89 7.83 -4.15
CA VAL A 351 2.93 7.24 -3.30
C VAL A 351 4.27 7.87 -3.65
N THR A 352 4.91 8.55 -2.70
CA THR A 352 6.25 9.12 -2.89
C THR A 352 7.08 9.10 -1.59
N ASP A 353 8.32 9.57 -1.62
CA ASP A 353 9.19 9.57 -0.45
C ASP A 353 8.71 10.58 0.62
N ASN A 354 8.94 10.27 1.90
CA ASN A 354 8.66 11.16 3.03
C ASN A 354 9.26 12.57 2.86
N GLU A 355 10.42 12.69 2.21
CA GLU A 355 11.08 13.98 1.97
C GLU A 355 10.23 14.91 1.07
N GLN A 356 9.26 14.37 0.33
CA GLN A 356 8.34 15.13 -0.53
C GLN A 356 7.05 15.57 0.19
N VAL A 357 6.85 15.24 1.46
CA VAL A 357 5.66 15.69 2.21
C VAL A 357 5.50 17.22 2.17
N PRO A 358 6.53 18.05 2.46
CA PRO A 358 6.39 19.50 2.40
C PRO A 358 6.11 20.04 0.98
N HIS A 359 6.53 19.30 -0.04
CA HIS A 359 6.27 19.64 -1.44
C HIS A 359 4.78 19.47 -1.75
N PHE A 360 4.21 18.29 -1.49
CA PHE A 360 2.79 18.04 -1.76
C PHE A 360 1.84 18.85 -0.89
N GLU A 361 2.24 19.21 0.33
CA GLU A 361 1.50 20.20 1.14
C GLU A 361 1.38 21.54 0.41
N THR A 362 2.46 22.03 -0.22
CA THR A 362 2.45 23.24 -1.05
C THR A 362 1.48 23.11 -2.23
N VAL A 363 1.60 22.01 -2.98
CA VAL A 363 0.83 21.80 -4.21
C VAL A 363 -0.66 21.72 -3.89
N LEU A 364 -1.05 20.98 -2.85
CA LEU A 364 -2.44 20.86 -2.43
C LEU A 364 -3.00 22.17 -1.85
N GLU A 365 -2.16 22.97 -1.20
CA GLU A 365 -2.55 24.29 -0.72
C GLU A 365 -2.81 25.27 -1.87
N ALA A 366 -1.88 25.34 -2.84
CA ALA A 366 -2.08 26.15 -4.05
C ALA A 366 -3.30 25.69 -4.85
N ALA A 367 -3.50 24.38 -4.98
CA ALA A 367 -4.67 23.79 -5.61
C ALA A 367 -5.98 24.23 -4.94
N LYS A 368 -6.01 24.27 -3.59
CA LYS A 368 -7.21 24.64 -2.84
C LYS A 368 -7.69 26.07 -3.12
N GLU A 369 -6.77 27.00 -3.40
CA GLU A 369 -7.09 28.40 -3.69
C GLU A 369 -7.74 28.59 -5.08
N LEU A 370 -7.59 27.63 -6.02
CA LEU A 370 -8.10 27.73 -7.39
C LEU A 370 -9.63 27.65 -7.52
N SER A 371 -10.35 27.27 -6.46
CA SER A 371 -11.83 27.18 -6.37
C SER A 371 -12.49 26.21 -7.38
N GLY A 372 -13.79 25.92 -7.21
CA GLY A 372 -14.53 25.04 -8.13
C GLY A 372 -14.19 23.56 -7.91
N ASP A 373 -13.94 22.81 -9.00
CA ASP A 373 -13.64 21.37 -8.91
C ASP A 373 -12.36 21.07 -8.11
N TRP A 374 -11.46 22.04 -7.97
CA TRP A 374 -10.25 21.90 -7.17
C TRP A 374 -10.50 21.61 -5.70
N GLU A 375 -11.61 22.08 -5.12
CA GLU A 375 -11.99 21.76 -3.75
C GLU A 375 -12.17 20.26 -3.58
N LYS A 376 -12.90 19.62 -4.51
CA LYS A 376 -13.10 18.16 -4.52
C LYS A 376 -11.80 17.43 -4.80
N ILE A 377 -11.00 17.88 -5.77
CA ILE A 377 -9.71 17.26 -6.11
C ILE A 377 -8.82 17.19 -4.87
N VAL A 378 -8.70 18.29 -4.12
CA VAL A 378 -7.85 18.37 -2.94
C VAL A 378 -8.41 17.53 -1.79
N GLU A 379 -9.70 17.65 -1.47
CA GLU A 379 -10.34 16.86 -0.39
C GLU A 379 -10.24 15.34 -0.60
N ARG A 380 -10.22 14.92 -1.86
CA ARG A 380 -10.16 13.52 -2.27
C ARG A 380 -8.73 13.00 -2.49
N SER A 381 -7.73 13.88 -2.46
CA SER A 381 -6.33 13.55 -2.70
C SER A 381 -5.57 13.33 -1.40
N LYS A 382 -4.81 12.24 -1.32
CA LYS A 382 -4.00 11.91 -0.15
C LYS A 382 -2.63 11.38 -0.55
N HIS A 383 -1.60 12.02 -0.04
CA HIS A 383 -0.23 11.54 -0.11
C HIS A 383 -0.05 10.33 0.82
N VAL A 384 0.50 9.22 0.29
CA VAL A 384 0.92 8.05 1.06
C VAL A 384 2.44 7.94 1.00
N PRO A 385 3.17 8.37 2.04
CA PRO A 385 4.61 8.45 1.93
C PRO A 385 5.29 7.11 2.21
N HIS A 386 6.52 6.95 1.74
CA HIS A 386 7.41 5.84 2.07
C HIS A 386 8.76 6.32 2.61
N GLY A 387 9.42 5.50 3.43
CA GLY A 387 10.80 5.74 3.83
C GLY A 387 11.81 5.14 2.86
N ARG A 388 13.07 5.10 3.28
CA ARG A 388 14.19 4.52 2.53
C ARG A 388 14.35 3.02 2.80
N LEU A 389 14.78 2.29 1.78
CA LEU A 389 15.16 0.88 1.89
C LEU A 389 16.68 0.77 1.99
N ASN A 390 17.16 0.31 3.14
CA ASN A 390 18.57 -0.01 3.36
C ASN A 390 18.78 -1.51 3.20
N LEU A 391 19.85 -1.88 2.52
CA LEU A 391 20.18 -3.28 2.24
C LEU A 391 21.34 -3.68 3.16
N LYS A 392 21.11 -4.66 4.04
CA LYS A 392 22.07 -5.17 5.02
C LYS A 392 22.57 -6.57 4.63
N GLY A 393 23.77 -6.91 5.09
CA GLY A 393 24.39 -8.21 4.90
C GLY A 393 25.28 -8.28 3.66
N GLU A 394 24.69 -8.22 2.47
CA GLU A 394 25.45 -8.34 1.22
C GLU A 394 25.83 -6.98 0.64
N ARG A 395 27.14 -6.79 0.41
CA ARG A 395 27.61 -5.71 -0.48
C ARG A 395 27.18 -6.08 -1.89
N MET A 396 26.05 -5.53 -2.32
CA MET A 396 25.75 -5.53 -3.75
C MET A 396 26.84 -4.73 -4.44
N SER A 397 27.56 -5.37 -5.36
CA SER A 397 28.45 -4.69 -6.27
C SER A 397 27.57 -3.87 -7.20
N SER A 398 27.18 -2.66 -6.78
CA SER A 398 26.74 -1.70 -7.75
C SER A 398 27.91 -1.52 -8.69
N ARG A 399 27.71 -1.86 -9.97
CA ARG A 399 28.80 -1.99 -10.96
C ARG A 399 29.62 -0.70 -11.16
N LEU A 400 29.27 0.39 -10.47
CA LEU A 400 29.87 1.73 -10.54
C LEU A 400 29.93 2.48 -9.18
N GLY A 401 29.72 1.83 -8.02
CA GLY A 401 29.63 2.53 -6.72
C GLY A 401 28.33 3.34 -6.52
N ASN A 402 27.35 3.15 -7.41
CA ASN A 402 26.04 3.80 -7.40
C ASN A 402 25.02 3.07 -6.50
N VAL A 403 23.81 3.62 -6.38
CA VAL A 403 22.67 2.94 -5.72
C VAL A 403 22.29 1.67 -6.52
N PRO A 404 22.10 0.50 -5.89
CA PRO A 404 21.73 -0.74 -6.58
C PRO A 404 20.43 -0.65 -7.39
N THR A 405 20.44 -1.27 -8.57
CA THR A 405 19.25 -1.40 -9.44
C THR A 405 18.26 -2.42 -8.89
N VAL A 406 17.00 -2.34 -9.32
CA VAL A 406 15.99 -3.35 -9.00
C VAL A 406 16.34 -4.70 -9.60
N GLU A 407 16.92 -4.75 -10.81
CA GLU A 407 17.39 -6.00 -11.41
C GLU A 407 18.48 -6.67 -10.56
N GLU A 408 19.47 -5.92 -10.08
CA GLU A 408 20.52 -6.45 -9.17
C GLU A 408 19.94 -6.97 -7.86
N VAL A 409 18.95 -6.26 -7.28
CA VAL A 409 18.23 -6.73 -6.08
C VAL A 409 17.51 -8.04 -6.38
N LEU A 410 16.74 -8.10 -7.48
CA LEU A 410 15.96 -9.27 -7.90
C LEU A 410 16.85 -10.49 -8.19
N GLU A 411 17.97 -10.29 -8.87
CA GLU A 411 18.96 -11.35 -9.10
C GLU A 411 19.48 -11.93 -7.78
N THR A 412 19.82 -11.05 -6.83
CA THR A 412 20.32 -11.44 -5.52
C THR A 412 19.27 -12.19 -4.71
N VAL A 413 18.03 -11.71 -4.66
CA VAL A 413 16.94 -12.40 -3.94
C VAL A 413 16.54 -13.72 -4.59
N ASN A 414 16.61 -13.85 -5.91
CA ASN A 414 16.35 -15.09 -6.61
C ASN A 414 17.42 -16.14 -6.30
N LYS A 415 18.69 -15.72 -6.24
CA LYS A 415 19.79 -16.58 -5.82
C LYS A 415 19.57 -17.10 -4.39
N LYS A 416 19.21 -16.22 -3.44
CA LYS A 416 18.92 -16.61 -2.05
C LYS A 416 17.74 -17.57 -1.94
N ALA A 417 16.66 -17.33 -2.68
CA ALA A 417 15.54 -18.27 -2.72
C ALA A 417 15.96 -19.63 -3.27
N LYS A 418 16.76 -19.66 -4.34
CA LYS A 418 17.27 -20.91 -4.94
C LYS A 418 18.14 -21.72 -3.96
N GLU A 419 18.95 -21.05 -3.14
CA GLU A 419 19.76 -21.70 -2.08
C GLU A 419 18.90 -22.31 -0.96
N ARG A 420 17.68 -21.82 -0.75
CA ARG A 420 16.76 -22.25 0.33
C ARG A 420 15.76 -23.32 -0.11
N ILE A 421 15.54 -23.51 -1.41
CA ILE A 421 14.68 -24.57 -1.92
C ILE A 421 15.37 -25.92 -1.74
N SER A 422 14.67 -26.87 -1.12
CA SER A 422 15.23 -28.19 -0.82
C SER A 422 15.38 -29.07 -2.06
N GLU A 423 16.28 -30.06 -2.01
CA GLU A 423 16.40 -31.12 -3.04
C GLU A 423 15.11 -31.94 -3.21
N LYS A 424 14.18 -31.92 -2.23
CA LYS A 424 12.86 -32.59 -2.30
C LYS A 424 11.88 -31.93 -3.27
N THR A 425 12.29 -30.87 -3.96
CA THR A 425 11.59 -30.30 -5.12
C THR A 425 12.04 -30.93 -6.44
N SER A 426 12.63 -32.13 -6.43
CA SER A 426 13.09 -32.85 -7.62
C SER A 426 11.98 -33.17 -8.64
N ASP A 427 10.72 -33.18 -8.18
CA ASP A 427 9.58 -33.67 -8.96
C ASP A 427 8.79 -32.54 -9.66
N ILE A 428 9.23 -31.27 -9.55
CA ILE A 428 8.62 -30.14 -10.27
C ILE A 428 9.43 -29.77 -11.52
N SER A 429 8.74 -29.31 -12.57
CA SER A 429 9.40 -28.87 -13.80
C SER A 429 10.27 -27.62 -13.57
N GLU A 430 11.28 -27.41 -14.42
CA GLU A 430 12.13 -26.21 -14.31
C GLU A 430 11.32 -24.90 -14.36
N LYS A 431 10.25 -24.85 -15.15
CA LYS A 431 9.35 -23.70 -15.21
C LYS A 431 8.61 -23.45 -13.89
N GLU A 432 8.13 -24.50 -13.24
CA GLU A 432 7.49 -24.40 -11.93
C GLU A 432 8.50 -23.98 -10.86
N LYS A 433 9.73 -24.48 -10.95
CA LYS A 433 10.83 -24.11 -10.06
C LYS A 433 11.21 -22.63 -10.19
N GLU A 434 11.29 -22.10 -11.41
CA GLU A 434 11.52 -20.68 -11.65
C GLU A 434 10.39 -19.82 -11.08
N SER A 435 9.13 -20.23 -11.29
CA SER A 435 7.96 -19.55 -10.71
C SER A 435 7.99 -19.57 -9.18
N LEU A 436 8.36 -20.70 -8.58
CA LEU A 436 8.49 -20.86 -7.14
C LEU A 436 9.57 -19.93 -6.56
N ILE A 437 10.76 -19.92 -7.17
CA ILE A 437 11.86 -19.02 -6.80
C ILE A 437 11.37 -17.57 -6.83
N LYS A 438 10.75 -17.16 -7.95
CA LYS A 438 10.22 -15.80 -8.11
C LYS A 438 9.23 -15.45 -6.98
N ASN A 439 8.28 -16.31 -6.68
CA ASN A 439 7.25 -16.04 -5.67
C ASN A 439 7.84 -15.96 -4.26
N ILE A 440 8.80 -16.84 -3.92
CA ILE A 440 9.55 -16.78 -2.66
C ILE A 440 10.29 -15.44 -2.55
N SER A 441 11.05 -15.06 -3.58
CA SER A 441 11.84 -13.82 -3.60
C SER A 441 10.98 -12.56 -3.50
N LEU A 442 9.87 -12.48 -4.24
CA LEU A 442 8.95 -11.36 -4.16
C LEU A 442 8.23 -11.32 -2.80
N SER A 443 7.84 -12.46 -2.24
CA SER A 443 7.22 -12.51 -0.91
C SER A 443 8.15 -11.98 0.18
N ALA A 444 9.45 -12.31 0.12
CA ALA A 444 10.45 -11.84 1.07
C ALA A 444 10.58 -10.31 1.02
N LEU A 445 10.68 -9.74 -0.18
CA LEU A 445 10.74 -8.29 -0.39
C LEU A 445 9.45 -7.60 0.08
N LYS A 446 8.29 -8.10 -0.36
CA LYS A 446 6.98 -7.51 -0.03
C LYS A 446 6.72 -7.53 1.47
N ILE A 447 6.95 -8.65 2.16
CA ILE A 447 6.78 -8.71 3.62
C ILE A 447 7.75 -7.81 4.35
N ALA A 448 9.02 -7.77 3.95
CA ALA A 448 10.00 -6.95 4.66
C ALA A 448 9.62 -5.45 4.65
N ILE A 449 9.02 -4.97 3.56
CA ILE A 449 8.54 -3.60 3.42
C ILE A 449 7.18 -3.43 4.10
N LEU A 450 6.21 -4.30 3.80
CA LEU A 450 4.81 -4.12 4.19
C LEU A 450 4.53 -4.48 5.65
N LYS A 451 5.44 -5.18 6.36
CA LYS A 451 5.27 -5.46 7.80
C LYS A 451 5.36 -4.22 8.69
N SER A 452 5.78 -3.09 8.13
CA SER A 452 5.87 -1.80 8.80
C SER A 452 4.92 -0.78 8.17
N ARG A 453 4.48 0.20 8.96
CA ARG A 453 3.61 1.26 8.47
C ARG A 453 4.31 2.03 7.33
N PRO A 454 3.59 2.40 6.25
CA PRO A 454 4.10 3.32 5.24
C PRO A 454 4.69 4.59 5.86
N GLY A 455 5.82 5.04 5.32
CA GLY A 455 6.59 6.18 5.81
C GLY A 455 7.74 5.82 6.77
N LEU A 456 7.94 4.55 7.10
CA LEU A 456 9.12 4.14 7.89
C LEU A 456 10.29 3.70 6.98
N ASN A 457 11.51 3.92 7.45
CA ASN A 457 12.71 3.34 6.83
C ASN A 457 12.76 1.84 7.14
N ILE A 458 13.19 1.05 6.14
CA ILE A 458 13.21 -0.40 6.21
C ILE A 458 14.64 -0.89 6.04
N ASP A 459 15.09 -1.75 6.95
CA ASP A 459 16.32 -2.50 6.79
C ASP A 459 15.98 -3.89 6.25
N PHE A 460 16.39 -4.16 5.02
CA PHE A 460 16.25 -5.47 4.39
C PHE A 460 17.53 -6.27 4.56
N ASP A 461 17.43 -7.39 5.25
CA ASP A 461 18.52 -8.31 5.49
C ASP A 461 18.27 -9.61 4.71
N PHE A 462 19.19 -9.94 3.80
CA PHE A 462 19.05 -11.05 2.86
C PHE A 462 19.06 -12.43 3.54
N GLU A 463 19.58 -12.57 4.76
CA GLU A 463 19.59 -13.87 5.45
C GLU A 463 18.31 -14.09 6.24
N THR A 464 17.91 -13.09 7.03
CA THR A 464 16.74 -13.18 7.89
C THR A 464 15.43 -13.10 7.12
N SER A 465 15.39 -12.37 6.00
CA SER A 465 14.15 -12.20 5.21
C SER A 465 13.74 -13.45 4.42
N PHE A 466 14.66 -14.41 4.25
CA PHE A 466 14.43 -15.69 3.56
C PHE A 466 14.22 -16.87 4.51
N SER A 467 14.19 -16.61 5.82
CA SER A 467 13.94 -17.64 6.83
C SER A 467 12.54 -18.24 6.67
N PHE A 468 12.42 -19.56 6.91
CA PHE A 468 11.13 -20.24 7.07
C PHE A 468 10.53 -20.05 8.47
N ASP A 469 11.22 -19.32 9.34
CA ASP A 469 10.76 -18.95 10.66
C ASP A 469 10.71 -17.42 10.80
N GLY A 470 9.79 -16.94 11.63
CA GLY A 470 9.63 -15.52 11.95
C GLY A 470 8.72 -14.77 10.96
N ALA A 471 8.80 -13.43 11.02
CA ALA A 471 7.93 -12.55 10.25
C ALA A 471 8.42 -12.36 8.79
N THR A 472 8.41 -13.43 8.00
CA THR A 472 8.92 -13.47 6.62
C THR A 472 7.87 -13.93 5.60
N GLY A 473 8.08 -13.58 4.32
CA GLY A 473 7.24 -14.05 3.21
C GLY A 473 7.28 -15.56 3.01
N PRO A 474 8.47 -16.20 2.99
CA PRO A 474 8.59 -17.65 2.84
C PRO A 474 7.86 -18.43 3.94
N TYR A 475 7.82 -17.94 5.19
CA TYR A 475 7.03 -18.57 6.25
C TYR A 475 5.52 -18.61 5.94
N LEU A 476 4.97 -17.50 5.42
CA LEU A 476 3.55 -17.42 5.05
C LEU A 476 3.23 -18.35 3.87
N LEU A 477 4.07 -18.32 2.83
CA LEU A 477 3.92 -19.21 1.66
C LEU A 477 4.01 -20.69 2.07
N TYR A 478 4.95 -21.03 2.94
CA TYR A 478 5.12 -22.40 3.43
C TYR A 478 3.92 -22.87 4.26
N THR A 479 3.36 -21.99 5.10
CA THR A 479 2.13 -22.27 5.85
C THR A 479 0.96 -22.55 4.89
N TYR A 480 0.82 -21.77 3.82
CA TYR A 480 -0.19 -21.99 2.79
C TYR A 480 0.01 -23.31 2.03
N ALA A 481 1.25 -23.62 1.60
CA ALA A 481 1.57 -24.87 0.92
C ALA A 481 1.32 -26.10 1.81
N ARG A 482 1.61 -26.00 3.12
CA ARG A 482 1.34 -27.06 4.10
C ARG A 482 -0.15 -27.35 4.23
N ALA A 483 -0.98 -26.30 4.29
CA ALA A 483 -2.43 -26.45 4.36
C ALA A 483 -2.98 -27.12 3.08
N ASN A 484 -2.52 -26.70 1.89
CA ASN A 484 -2.92 -27.35 0.64
C ASN A 484 -2.46 -28.81 0.55
N SER A 485 -1.22 -29.11 0.96
CA SER A 485 -0.70 -30.48 1.02
C SER A 485 -1.52 -31.38 1.97
N LEU A 486 -2.15 -30.81 3.00
CA LEU A 486 -3.06 -31.54 3.87
C LEU A 486 -4.39 -31.83 3.16
N LEU A 487 -4.94 -30.87 2.42
CA LEU A 487 -6.15 -31.03 1.62
C LEU A 487 -5.96 -32.07 0.49
N GLU A 488 -4.76 -32.17 -0.10
CA GLU A 488 -4.45 -33.17 -1.14
C GLU A 488 -4.44 -34.63 -0.61
N LYS A 489 -4.32 -34.84 0.71
CA LYS A 489 -4.25 -36.19 1.31
C LYS A 489 -5.62 -36.83 1.56
N VAL A 490 -6.70 -36.09 1.37
CA VAL A 490 -8.05 -36.55 1.65
C VAL A 490 -8.87 -36.61 0.37
N GLU A 491 -9.50 -37.76 0.12
CA GLU A 491 -10.42 -37.97 -1.00
C GLU A 491 -11.87 -37.98 -0.47
N ASN A 492 -12.82 -37.48 -1.28
CA ASN A 492 -14.27 -37.56 -0.99
C ASN A 492 -14.71 -36.89 0.33
N VAL A 493 -14.16 -35.72 0.66
CA VAL A 493 -14.57 -34.92 1.81
C VAL A 493 -15.94 -34.29 1.56
N GLU A 494 -16.93 -34.68 2.34
CA GLU A 494 -18.25 -34.06 2.35
C GLU A 494 -18.19 -32.70 3.06
N GLU A 495 -19.01 -31.76 2.64
CA GLU A 495 -19.14 -30.47 3.33
C GLU A 495 -19.83 -30.73 4.66
N SER A 496 -19.09 -30.58 5.76
CA SER A 496 -19.54 -30.91 7.11
C SER A 496 -19.56 -29.67 8.00
N LYS A 497 -20.43 -29.69 9.01
CA LYS A 497 -20.49 -28.64 10.01
C LYS A 497 -19.20 -28.66 10.83
N ILE A 498 -18.53 -27.51 10.93
CA ILE A 498 -17.33 -27.37 11.76
C ILE A 498 -17.71 -27.58 13.23
N VAL A 499 -17.02 -28.49 13.91
CA VAL A 499 -17.11 -28.74 15.34
C VAL A 499 -16.02 -27.91 16.03
N ILE A 500 -16.43 -27.02 16.93
CA ILE A 500 -15.50 -26.16 17.66
C ILE A 500 -14.92 -26.92 18.86
N SER A 501 -13.60 -26.83 19.02
CA SER A 501 -12.84 -27.43 20.11
C SER A 501 -11.88 -26.41 20.70
N GLU A 502 -11.37 -26.65 21.92
CA GLU A 502 -10.37 -25.77 22.53
C GLU A 502 -9.11 -25.60 21.66
N ASN A 503 -8.76 -26.62 20.86
CA ASN A 503 -7.57 -26.61 20.01
C ASN A 503 -7.75 -25.83 18.71
N ASN A 504 -8.96 -25.85 18.13
CA ASN A 504 -9.24 -25.19 16.85
C ASN A 504 -9.86 -23.79 17.02
N PHE A 505 -10.34 -23.46 18.22
CA PHE A 505 -10.97 -22.19 18.53
C PHE A 505 -10.13 -20.94 18.24
N PRO A 506 -8.80 -20.92 18.50
CA PRO A 506 -7.95 -19.79 18.09
C PRO A 506 -7.99 -19.54 16.57
N LEU A 507 -7.95 -20.61 15.77
CA LEU A 507 -8.04 -20.51 14.31
C LEU A 507 -9.41 -19.98 13.87
N VAL A 508 -10.50 -20.49 14.46
CA VAL A 508 -11.87 -20.00 14.25
C VAL A 508 -11.97 -18.49 14.50
N LYS A 509 -11.46 -18.02 15.65
CA LYS A 509 -11.44 -16.59 16.00
C LYS A 509 -10.68 -15.77 14.97
N LYS A 510 -9.50 -16.23 14.56
CA LYS A 510 -8.68 -15.51 13.56
C LYS A 510 -9.37 -15.45 12.20
N ILE A 511 -10.08 -16.50 11.78
CA ILE A 511 -10.88 -16.45 10.55
C ILE A 511 -11.96 -15.37 10.66
N ILE A 512 -12.76 -15.36 11.73
CA ILE A 512 -13.85 -14.37 11.92
C ILE A 512 -13.30 -12.93 12.01
N GLN A 513 -12.15 -12.75 12.66
CA GLN A 513 -11.47 -11.45 12.77
C GLN A 513 -11.10 -10.82 11.42
N PHE A 514 -11.00 -11.63 10.35
CA PHE A 514 -10.58 -11.16 9.05
C PHE A 514 -11.44 -10.02 8.52
N GLU A 515 -12.75 -10.06 8.79
CA GLU A 515 -13.64 -9.01 8.28
C GLU A 515 -13.28 -7.63 8.83
N ALA A 516 -13.12 -7.53 10.15
CA ALA A 516 -12.77 -6.26 10.77
C ALA A 516 -11.37 -5.79 10.35
N VAL A 517 -10.41 -6.73 10.29
CA VAL A 517 -9.02 -6.43 9.92
C VAL A 517 -8.91 -5.96 8.46
N SER A 518 -9.56 -6.66 7.52
CA SER A 518 -9.50 -6.32 6.10
C SER A 518 -10.12 -4.96 5.82
N LYS A 519 -11.32 -4.68 6.35
CA LYS A 519 -11.97 -3.35 6.23
C LYS A 519 -11.10 -2.24 6.80
N LYS A 520 -10.62 -2.40 8.04
CA LYS A 520 -9.76 -1.40 8.68
C LYS A 520 -8.46 -1.18 7.90
N GLY A 521 -7.79 -2.27 7.49
CA GLY A 521 -6.55 -2.21 6.73
C GLY A 521 -6.71 -1.46 5.40
N ILE A 522 -7.83 -1.69 4.70
CA ILE A 522 -8.18 -0.96 3.48
C ILE A 522 -8.43 0.52 3.79
N GLU A 523 -9.33 0.83 4.72
CA GLU A 523 -9.80 2.20 4.98
C GLU A 523 -8.73 3.14 5.55
N GLU A 524 -7.77 2.57 6.29
CA GLU A 524 -6.63 3.27 6.87
C GLU A 524 -5.39 3.29 5.95
N LEU A 525 -5.44 2.61 4.80
CA LEU A 525 -4.30 2.42 3.88
C LEU A 525 -3.11 1.76 4.59
N ALA A 526 -3.40 0.71 5.35
CA ALA A 526 -2.52 0.12 6.35
C ALA A 526 -2.20 -1.35 6.02
N PRO A 527 -1.38 -1.63 4.98
CA PRO A 527 -1.04 -3.00 4.59
C PRO A 527 -0.35 -3.81 5.71
N GLN A 528 0.36 -3.14 6.63
CA GLN A 528 0.98 -3.76 7.80
C GLN A 528 -0.01 -4.47 8.73
N SER A 529 -1.27 -4.01 8.74
CA SER A 529 -2.35 -4.64 9.51
C SER A 529 -2.68 -6.01 8.96
N ILE A 530 -2.73 -6.13 7.63
CA ILE A 530 -2.99 -7.38 6.91
C ILE A 530 -1.81 -8.33 7.08
N VAL A 531 -0.58 -7.81 7.02
CA VAL A 531 0.64 -8.60 7.27
C VAL A 531 0.65 -9.16 8.69
N LYS A 532 0.38 -8.32 9.71
CA LYS A 532 0.29 -8.77 11.11
C LYS A 532 -0.75 -9.90 11.26
N TYR A 533 -1.92 -9.71 10.67
CA TYR A 533 -2.99 -10.71 10.67
C TYR A 533 -2.59 -12.03 10.02
N LEU A 534 -1.93 -11.99 8.86
CA LEU A 534 -1.44 -13.21 8.19
C LEU A 534 -0.50 -14.02 9.08
N PHE A 535 0.38 -13.36 9.84
CA PHE A 535 1.26 -14.05 10.79
C PHE A 535 0.48 -14.68 11.95
N GLU A 536 -0.46 -13.94 12.54
CA GLU A 536 -1.29 -14.47 13.62
C GLU A 536 -2.17 -15.64 13.15
N LEU A 537 -2.78 -15.52 11.98
CA LEU A 537 -3.58 -16.58 11.35
C LEU A 537 -2.70 -17.82 11.04
N SER A 538 -1.47 -17.61 10.56
CA SER A 538 -0.49 -18.70 10.36
C SER A 538 -0.13 -19.41 11.66
N GLN A 539 0.08 -18.66 12.74
CA GLN A 539 0.41 -19.21 14.05
C GLN A 539 -0.74 -20.02 14.64
N ALA A 540 -1.98 -19.52 14.52
CA ALA A 540 -3.17 -20.23 14.93
C ALA A 540 -3.36 -21.54 14.15
N PHE A 541 -3.19 -21.52 12.82
CA PHE A 541 -3.25 -22.74 12.00
C PHE A 541 -2.15 -23.74 12.35
N ASN A 542 -0.90 -23.28 12.47
CA ASN A 542 0.21 -24.18 12.81
C ASN A 542 0.06 -24.79 14.21
N THR A 543 -0.53 -24.05 15.16
CA THR A 543 -0.87 -24.57 16.49
C THR A 543 -1.96 -25.64 16.41
N PHE A 544 -3.03 -25.40 15.66
CA PHE A 544 -4.09 -26.39 15.42
C PHE A 544 -3.51 -27.67 14.77
N TYR A 545 -2.73 -27.51 13.70
CA TYR A 545 -2.06 -28.61 13.00
C TYR A 545 -1.12 -29.43 13.91
N ALA A 546 -0.45 -28.78 14.87
CA ALA A 546 0.48 -29.46 15.78
C ALA A 546 -0.22 -30.16 16.95
N LYS A 547 -1.33 -29.60 17.45
CA LYS A 547 -2.04 -30.11 18.64
C LYS A 547 -3.11 -31.13 18.34
N GLU A 548 -3.68 -31.10 17.14
CA GLU A 548 -4.80 -31.96 16.76
C GLU A 548 -4.46 -32.82 15.54
N LYS A 549 -4.76 -34.11 15.60
CA LYS A 549 -4.66 -34.99 14.43
C LYS A 549 -5.83 -34.63 13.51
N ILE A 550 -5.56 -33.89 12.43
CA ILE A 550 -6.61 -33.40 11.54
C ILE A 550 -7.28 -34.54 10.75
N ILE A 551 -6.49 -35.47 10.22
CA ILE A 551 -7.00 -36.67 9.52
C ILE A 551 -7.03 -37.82 10.53
N THR A 552 -8.22 -38.22 10.94
CA THR A 552 -8.43 -39.26 11.95
C THR A 552 -9.10 -40.50 11.32
N GLU A 553 -9.33 -41.53 12.14
CA GLU A 553 -10.14 -42.69 11.73
C GLU A 553 -11.64 -42.37 11.75
N ASP A 554 -12.04 -41.30 12.43
CA ASP A 554 -13.42 -40.82 12.46
C ASP A 554 -13.67 -39.85 11.29
N LYS A 555 -14.60 -40.23 10.41
CA LYS A 555 -14.90 -39.47 9.19
C LYS A 555 -15.51 -38.12 9.53
N GLU A 556 -16.41 -38.03 10.51
CA GLU A 556 -17.08 -36.77 10.87
C GLU A 556 -16.08 -35.74 11.42
N THR A 557 -15.18 -36.15 12.32
CA THR A 557 -14.09 -35.30 12.83
C THR A 557 -13.17 -34.86 11.70
N THR A 558 -12.80 -35.79 10.80
CA THR A 558 -11.95 -35.47 9.65
C THR A 558 -12.63 -34.45 8.72
N ASP A 559 -13.89 -34.66 8.36
CA ASP A 559 -14.63 -33.78 7.46
C ASP A 559 -14.85 -32.38 8.07
N SER A 560 -15.12 -32.30 9.37
CA SER A 560 -15.18 -31.03 10.12
C SER A 560 -13.84 -30.29 10.09
N ASN A 561 -12.74 -30.96 10.46
CA ASN A 561 -11.42 -30.34 10.50
C ASN A 561 -10.96 -29.90 9.10
N ILE A 562 -11.20 -30.72 8.07
CA ILE A 562 -10.88 -30.36 6.69
C ILE A 562 -11.73 -29.17 6.21
N SER A 563 -13.00 -29.07 6.62
CA SER A 563 -13.84 -27.90 6.29
C SER A 563 -13.26 -26.61 6.87
N LEU A 564 -12.79 -26.65 8.13
CA LEU A 564 -12.08 -25.51 8.73
C LEU A 564 -10.76 -25.17 8.00
N VAL A 565 -9.99 -26.18 7.57
CA VAL A 565 -8.76 -25.96 6.79
C VAL A 565 -9.08 -25.34 5.42
N LYS A 566 -10.16 -25.75 4.76
CA LYS A 566 -10.61 -25.14 3.49
C LYS A 566 -10.94 -23.66 3.68
N ASP A 567 -11.63 -23.30 4.75
CA ASP A 567 -11.98 -21.91 5.04
C ASP A 567 -10.76 -21.07 5.43
N PHE A 568 -9.83 -21.63 6.21
CA PHE A 568 -8.51 -21.03 6.42
C PHE A 568 -7.81 -20.76 5.09
N VAL A 569 -7.71 -21.74 4.18
CA VAL A 569 -7.02 -21.59 2.89
C VAL A 569 -7.64 -20.47 2.06
N LYS A 570 -8.97 -20.38 2.00
CA LYS A 570 -9.68 -19.30 1.28
C LYS A 570 -9.32 -17.92 1.84
N VAL A 571 -9.45 -17.75 3.15
CA VAL A 571 -9.17 -16.47 3.83
C VAL A 571 -7.70 -16.10 3.74
N PHE A 572 -6.80 -17.06 3.96
CA PHE A 572 -5.36 -16.86 3.89
C PHE A 572 -4.91 -16.44 2.50
N LYS A 573 -5.39 -17.14 1.46
CA LYS A 573 -5.13 -16.78 0.05
C LYS A 573 -5.60 -15.38 -0.26
N PHE A 574 -6.81 -15.03 0.17
CA PHE A 574 -7.35 -13.70 -0.09
C PHE A 574 -6.52 -12.61 0.61
N ALA A 575 -6.13 -12.83 1.87
CA ALA A 575 -5.28 -11.92 2.63
C ALA A 575 -3.87 -11.77 2.02
N LEU A 576 -3.25 -12.84 1.52
CA LEU A 576 -1.99 -12.77 0.77
C LEU A 576 -2.12 -11.89 -0.49
N ASN A 577 -3.20 -12.10 -1.24
CA ASN A 577 -3.47 -11.34 -2.46
C ASN A 577 -3.70 -9.85 -2.18
N MET A 578 -4.32 -9.48 -1.04
CA MET A 578 -4.47 -8.08 -0.62
C MET A 578 -3.15 -7.34 -0.43
N ILE A 579 -2.04 -8.05 -0.18
CA ILE A 579 -0.70 -7.46 -0.07
C ILE A 579 0.20 -7.80 -1.26
N GLY A 580 -0.39 -8.28 -2.35
CA GLY A 580 0.30 -8.56 -3.61
C GLY A 580 1.23 -9.76 -3.57
N ILE A 581 1.03 -10.70 -2.65
CA ILE A 581 1.78 -11.95 -2.63
C ILE A 581 0.99 -13.03 -3.37
N GLU A 582 1.58 -13.56 -4.42
CA GLU A 582 1.06 -14.72 -5.15
C GLU A 582 1.34 -15.99 -4.34
N GLU A 583 0.32 -16.81 -4.16
CA GLU A 583 0.46 -18.07 -3.43
C GLU A 583 1.21 -19.15 -4.22
N VAL A 584 1.72 -20.15 -3.50
CA VAL A 584 2.34 -21.35 -4.08
C VAL A 584 1.67 -22.58 -3.47
N SER A 585 1.13 -23.46 -4.32
CA SER A 585 0.42 -24.65 -3.85
C SER A 585 1.35 -25.69 -3.22
N ARG A 586 2.64 -25.68 -3.59
CA ARG A 586 3.68 -26.60 -3.10
C ARG A 586 4.98 -25.83 -2.85
N MET A 587 5.72 -26.24 -1.82
CA MET A 587 7.01 -25.65 -1.39
C MET A 587 7.96 -26.69 -0.82
#